data_AF-K2EF24-F1
#
_entry.id   AF-K2EF24-F1
#
_cell.length_a   1.000
_cell.length_b   1.000
_cell.length_c   1.000
_cell.angle_alpha   90.00
_cell.angle_beta   90.00
_cell.angle_gamma   90.00
#
_symmetry.space_group_name_H-M   'P 1'
#
loop_
_entity.id
_entity.type
_entity.pdbx_description
1 polymer ?
#
loop_
_entity_poly.entity_id
_entity_poly.type
_entity_poly.pdbx_seq_one_letter_code
_entity_poly.pdbx_strand_id
1 'polypeptide(L)'
;MEVASKILRKGDEIGKRMEVVGEEGVAMEDMILYLKSELYEFSYLQQNAFDKEDAYCSLERQIEMFRLIQKVFEGKFLFDAHDAARSFFLTLQNELKNINFLPFHTQKYHDAIAAVETKLKPMDVLL
;
A
#
# COMPACT_ATOMS: atom_id res chain seq x y z
N MET A 1 11.35 8.06 6.89
CA MET A 1 11.61 6.76 7.59
C MET A 1 10.81 6.62 8.87
N GLU A 2 10.71 7.66 9.72
CA GLU A 2 9.92 7.60 10.96
C GLU A 2 8.44 7.26 10.75
N VAL A 3 7.78 7.87 9.76
CA VAL A 3 6.38 7.59 9.42
C VAL A 3 6.16 6.12 9.04
N ALA A 4 7.02 5.55 8.19
CA ALA A 4 6.93 4.16 7.76
C ALA A 4 7.04 3.18 8.94
N SER A 5 8.01 3.42 9.84
CA SER A 5 8.18 2.60 11.05
C SER A 5 6.98 2.72 12.00
N LYS A 6 6.43 3.93 12.15
CA LYS A 6 5.23 4.17 12.97
C LYS A 6 4.00 3.46 12.41
N ILE A 7 3.82 3.44 11.10
CA ILE A 7 2.72 2.74 10.44
C ILE A 7 2.81 1.23 10.70
N LEU A 8 3.98 0.62 10.51
CA LEU A 8 4.15 -0.81 10.79
C LEU A 8 3.86 -1.16 12.25
N ARG A 9 4.40 -0.39 13.21
CA ARG A 9 4.18 -0.65 14.64
C ARG A 9 2.72 -0.53 15.04
N LYS A 10 2.05 0.53 14.60
CA LYS A 10 0.62 0.73 14.89
C LYS A 10 -0.25 -0.31 14.19
N GLY A 11 0.09 -0.65 12.96
CA GLY A 11 -0.58 -1.72 12.22
C GLY A 11 -0.54 -3.04 12.97
N ASP A 12 0.64 -3.46 13.44
CA ASP A 12 0.82 -4.65 14.26
C ASP A 12 0.02 -4.60 15.58
N GLU A 13 0.00 -3.46 16.28
CA GLU A 13 -0.82 -3.26 17.47
C GLU A 13 -2.34 -3.39 17.19
N ILE A 14 -2.81 -2.84 16.06
CA ILE A 14 -4.21 -2.92 15.64
C ILE A 14 -4.57 -4.34 15.23
N GLY A 15 -3.71 -5.02 14.48
CA GLY A 15 -3.90 -6.42 14.08
C GLY A 15 -4.08 -7.34 15.29
N LYS A 16 -3.21 -7.20 16.30
CA LYS A 16 -3.34 -7.95 17.57
C LYS A 16 -4.66 -7.66 18.30
N ARG A 17 -5.14 -6.41 18.27
CA ARG A 17 -6.46 -6.09 18.86
C ARG A 17 -7.58 -6.73 18.06
N MET A 18 -7.50 -6.69 16.73
CA MET A 18 -8.48 -7.25 15.81
C MET A 18 -8.65 -8.76 15.99
N GLU A 19 -7.58 -9.48 16.30
CA GLU A 19 -7.64 -10.91 16.66
C GLU A 19 -8.52 -11.19 17.89
N VAL A 20 -8.67 -10.22 18.80
CA VAL A 20 -9.42 -10.37 20.06
C VAL A 20 -10.88 -9.92 19.90
N VAL A 21 -11.10 -8.74 19.32
CA VAL A 21 -12.45 -8.13 19.25
C VAL A 21 -13.17 -8.38 17.93
N GLY A 22 -12.49 -8.98 16.95
CA GLY A 22 -12.96 -9.08 15.57
C GLY A 22 -12.86 -7.75 14.82
N GLU A 23 -12.96 -7.82 13.50
CA GLU A 23 -12.82 -6.62 12.65
C GLU A 23 -13.93 -5.59 12.87
N GLU A 24 -15.16 -6.03 13.13
CA GLU A 24 -16.29 -5.11 13.40
C GLU A 24 -16.10 -4.28 14.69
N GLY A 25 -15.20 -4.72 15.59
CA GLY A 25 -14.83 -3.98 16.80
C GLY A 25 -13.75 -2.91 16.59
N VAL A 26 -13.22 -2.75 15.37
CA VAL A 26 -12.16 -1.79 15.05
C VAL A 26 -12.77 -0.53 14.42
N ALA A 27 -12.26 0.65 14.78
CA ALA A 27 -12.70 1.88 14.14
C ALA A 27 -12.18 1.95 12.69
N MET A 28 -12.95 2.55 11.78
CA MET A 28 -12.57 2.69 10.36
C MET A 28 -11.16 3.29 10.18
N GLU A 29 -10.80 4.29 10.99
CA GLU A 29 -9.47 4.92 10.93
C GLU A 29 -8.34 3.95 11.29
N ASP A 30 -8.55 3.12 12.32
CA ASP A 30 -7.61 2.07 12.73
C ASP A 30 -7.55 0.97 11.64
N MET A 31 -8.69 0.60 11.05
CA MET A 31 -8.74 -0.35 9.94
C MET A 31 -7.95 0.14 8.72
N ILE A 32 -8.10 1.41 8.33
CA ILE A 32 -7.33 2.01 7.24
C ILE A 32 -5.83 2.02 7.57
N LEU A 33 -5.45 2.34 8.81
CA LEU A 33 -4.06 2.33 9.23
C LEU A 33 -3.44 0.93 9.17
N TYR A 34 -4.19 -0.08 9.60
CA TYR A 34 -3.82 -1.49 9.46
C TYR A 34 -3.67 -1.90 7.99
N LEU A 35 -4.63 -1.55 7.13
CA LEU A 35 -4.54 -1.87 5.70
C LEU A 35 -3.36 -1.17 5.01
N LYS A 36 -3.00 0.05 5.44
CA LYS A 36 -1.78 0.73 4.98
C LYS A 36 -0.50 0.00 5.40
N SER A 37 -0.45 -0.58 6.60
CA SER A 37 0.73 -1.35 7.03
C SER A 37 0.85 -2.65 6.26
N GLU A 38 -0.25 -3.39 6.08
CA GLU A 38 -0.29 -4.63 5.30
C GLU A 38 0.15 -4.38 3.84
N LEU A 39 -0.38 -3.33 3.21
CA LEU A 39 0.01 -2.92 1.87
C LEU A 39 1.51 -2.64 1.79
N TYR A 40 2.06 -1.89 2.75
CA TYR A 40 3.48 -1.55 2.74
C TYR A 40 4.37 -2.78 2.89
N GLU A 41 4.01 -3.69 3.80
CA GLU A 41 4.73 -4.94 4.01
C GLU A 41 4.72 -5.80 2.75
N PHE A 42 3.54 -6.07 2.21
CA PHE A 42 3.34 -6.95 1.07
C PHE A 42 3.93 -6.41 -0.24
N SER A 43 3.72 -5.12 -0.53
CA SER A 43 4.03 -4.55 -1.84
C SER A 43 5.41 -3.92 -1.94
N TYR A 44 6.08 -3.61 -0.82
CA TYR A 44 7.35 -2.90 -0.83
C TYR A 44 8.46 -3.62 -0.04
N LEU A 45 8.18 -4.09 1.17
CA LEU A 45 9.20 -4.73 2.00
C LEU A 45 9.51 -6.16 1.55
N GLN A 46 8.49 -6.90 1.15
CA GLN A 46 8.64 -8.26 0.63
C GLN A 46 9.17 -8.22 -0.81
N GLN A 47 10.34 -8.81 -1.03
CA GLN A 47 10.94 -9.02 -2.35
C GLN A 47 10.97 -10.50 -2.71
N ASN A 48 10.73 -10.80 -3.99
CA ASN A 48 10.88 -12.15 -4.53
C ASN A 48 12.29 -12.35 -5.10
N ALA A 49 13.17 -12.98 -4.33
CA ALA A 49 14.55 -13.27 -4.72
C ALA A 49 14.70 -14.24 -5.92
N PHE A 50 13.61 -14.90 -6.34
CA PHE A 50 13.62 -15.81 -7.50
C PHE A 50 13.10 -15.14 -8.78
N ASP A 51 12.55 -13.93 -8.69
CA ASP A 51 12.09 -13.17 -9.86
C ASP A 51 13.21 -12.27 -10.41
N LYS A 52 13.38 -12.22 -11.73
CA LYS A 52 14.47 -11.47 -12.35
C LYS A 52 14.40 -9.96 -12.12
N GLU A 53 13.20 -9.38 -11.98
CA GLU A 53 13.00 -7.93 -11.80
C GLU A 53 12.86 -7.56 -10.31
N ASP A 54 12.30 -8.45 -9.47
CA ASP A 54 12.10 -8.19 -8.03
C ASP A 54 13.28 -8.66 -7.15
N ALA A 55 14.19 -9.52 -7.67
CA ALA A 55 15.37 -9.97 -6.92
C ALA A 55 16.43 -8.86 -6.71
N TYR A 56 16.41 -7.82 -7.54
CA TYR A 56 17.31 -6.67 -7.40
C TYR A 56 16.57 -5.38 -7.72
N CYS A 57 16.40 -4.53 -6.70
CA CYS A 57 15.83 -3.20 -6.86
C CYS A 57 16.95 -2.16 -6.82
N SER A 58 17.14 -1.43 -7.93
CA SER A 58 18.06 -0.29 -7.97
C SER A 58 17.60 0.80 -6.99
N LEU A 59 18.54 1.62 -6.50
CA LEU A 59 18.21 2.74 -5.62
C LEU A 59 17.19 3.71 -6.25
N GLU A 60 17.31 3.95 -7.55
CA GLU A 60 16.39 4.81 -8.30
C GLU A 60 14.96 4.27 -8.27
N ARG A 61 14.78 2.98 -8.58
CA ARG A 61 13.48 2.32 -8.51
C ARG A 61 12.94 2.28 -7.08
N GLN A 62 13.81 2.05 -6.10
CA GLN A 62 13.44 2.05 -4.69
C GLN A 62 12.87 3.41 -4.26
N ILE A 63 13.46 4.51 -4.72
CA ILE A 63 13.00 5.88 -4.47
C ILE A 63 11.65 6.13 -5.17
N GLU A 64 11.50 5.74 -6.44
CA GLU A 64 10.25 5.93 -7.19
C GLU A 64 9.08 5.17 -6.56
N MET A 65 9.29 3.89 -6.22
CA MET A 65 8.29 3.09 -5.52
C MET A 65 7.99 3.64 -4.12
N PHE A 66 9.00 4.11 -3.39
CA PHE A 66 8.77 4.68 -2.05
C PHE A 66 7.93 5.96 -2.11
N ARG A 67 8.06 6.78 -3.15
CA ARG A 67 7.21 7.97 -3.34
C ARG A 67 5.73 7.60 -3.48
N LEU A 68 5.41 6.49 -4.15
CA LEU A 68 4.04 5.99 -4.21
C LEU A 68 3.55 5.54 -2.82
N ILE A 69 4.38 4.81 -2.08
CA ILE A 69 4.07 4.40 -0.71
C ILE A 69 3.84 5.62 0.20
N GLN A 70 4.63 6.69 0.06
CA GLN A 70 4.42 7.93 0.81
C GLN A 70 3.06 8.56 0.51
N LYS A 71 2.63 8.59 -0.76
CA LYS A 71 1.27 9.04 -1.14
C LYS A 71 0.19 8.19 -0.47
N VAL A 72 0.39 6.88 -0.35
CA VAL A 72 -0.53 5.99 0.40
C VAL A 72 -0.56 6.35 1.89
N PHE A 73 0.59 6.59 2.50
CA PHE A 73 0.67 6.95 3.91
C PHE A 73 -0.05 8.26 4.21
N GLU A 74 0.19 9.29 3.39
CA GLU A 74 -0.34 10.64 3.54
C GLU A 74 -1.78 10.78 3.04
N GLY A 75 -2.22 9.88 2.15
CA GLY A 75 -3.56 9.88 1.58
C GLY A 75 -4.66 9.74 2.63
N LYS A 76 -5.71 10.54 2.48
CA LYS A 76 -6.95 10.42 3.24
C LYS A 76 -7.89 9.50 2.47
N PHE A 77 -8.29 8.41 3.11
CA PHE A 77 -9.23 7.45 2.54
C PHE A 77 -10.49 7.44 3.40
N LEU A 78 -11.65 7.40 2.75
CA LEU A 78 -12.96 7.36 3.39
C LEU A 78 -13.71 6.19 2.80
N PHE A 79 -14.28 5.35 3.66
CA PHE A 79 -15.07 4.19 3.26
C PHE A 79 -16.25 4.05 4.21
N ASP A 80 -17.37 3.57 3.68
CA ASP A 80 -18.59 3.37 4.47
C ASP A 80 -18.58 2.03 5.22
N ALA A 81 -17.71 1.09 4.82
CA ALA A 81 -17.63 -0.25 5.39
C ALA A 81 -16.20 -0.83 5.27
N HIS A 82 -15.81 -1.68 6.22
CA HIS A 82 -14.46 -2.28 6.23
C HIS A 82 -14.20 -3.13 4.98
N ASP A 83 -15.21 -3.81 4.44
CA ASP A 83 -15.09 -4.58 3.20
C ASP A 83 -14.72 -3.70 2.00
N ALA A 84 -15.26 -2.48 1.92
CA ALA A 84 -14.91 -1.54 0.86
C ALA A 84 -13.45 -1.08 1.00
N ALA A 85 -13.02 -0.77 2.23
CA ALA A 85 -11.63 -0.44 2.51
C ALA A 85 -10.68 -1.60 2.14
N ARG A 86 -11.00 -2.82 2.59
CA ARG A 86 -10.18 -4.01 2.33
C ARG A 86 -10.06 -4.29 0.83
N SER A 87 -11.16 -4.26 0.10
CA SER A 87 -11.18 -4.47 -1.35
C SER A 87 -10.32 -3.45 -2.08
N PHE A 88 -10.41 -2.17 -1.69
CA PHE A 88 -9.57 -1.11 -2.25
C PHE A 88 -8.08 -1.35 -1.99
N PHE A 89 -7.69 -1.58 -0.73
CA PHE A 89 -6.29 -1.77 -0.35
C PHE A 89 -5.69 -3.07 -0.91
N LEU A 90 -6.48 -4.15 -0.98
CA LEU A 90 -6.06 -5.40 -1.62
C LEU A 90 -5.78 -5.20 -3.13
N THR A 91 -6.61 -4.43 -3.81
CA THR A 91 -6.38 -4.09 -5.23
C THR A 91 -5.11 -3.26 -5.37
N LEU A 92 -4.97 -2.22 -4.56
CA LEU A 92 -3.84 -1.30 -4.62
C LEU A 92 -2.51 -1.99 -4.27
N GLN A 93 -2.46 -2.85 -3.25
CA GLN A 93 -1.23 -3.56 -2.89
C GLN A 93 -0.79 -4.53 -4.00
N ASN A 94 -1.74 -5.17 -4.68
CA ASN A 94 -1.44 -6.06 -5.80
C ASN A 94 -0.91 -5.28 -7.00
N GLU A 95 -1.47 -4.10 -7.29
CA GLU A 95 -0.97 -3.23 -8.36
C GLU A 95 0.45 -2.74 -8.08
N LEU A 96 0.72 -2.29 -6.85
CA LEU A 96 2.07 -1.91 -6.40
C LEU A 96 3.04 -3.09 -6.47
N LYS A 97 2.64 -4.27 -6.00
CA LYS A 97 3.47 -5.48 -6.05
C LYS A 97 3.75 -5.90 -7.50
N ASN A 98 2.77 -5.81 -8.39
CA ASN A 98 2.94 -6.12 -9.81
C ASN A 98 3.96 -5.21 -10.51
N ILE A 99 4.05 -3.93 -10.11
CA ILE A 99 5.09 -3.03 -10.64
C ILE A 99 6.50 -3.56 -10.35
N ASN A 100 6.70 -4.26 -9.22
CA ASN A 100 7.99 -4.86 -8.88
C ASN A 100 8.42 -5.99 -9.84
N PHE A 101 7.49 -6.58 -10.60
CA PHE A 101 7.76 -7.60 -11.61
C PHE A 101 7.93 -7.03 -13.03
N LEU A 102 7.77 -5.71 -13.20
CA LEU A 102 7.91 -5.07 -14.51
C LEU A 102 9.36 -4.61 -14.73
N PRO A 103 9.93 -4.81 -15.94
CA PRO A 103 11.24 -4.28 -16.26
C PRO A 103 11.27 -2.76 -16.17
N PHE A 104 12.29 -2.24 -15.50
CA PHE A 104 12.42 -0.83 -15.16
C PHE A 104 12.50 0.06 -16.42
N HIS A 105 11.89 1.26 -16.37
CA HIS A 105 11.77 2.23 -17.47
C HIS A 105 11.06 1.76 -18.76
N THR A 106 10.39 0.61 -18.73
CA THR A 106 9.55 0.22 -19.87
C THR A 106 8.26 1.03 -19.89
N GLN A 107 7.63 1.13 -21.08
CA GLN A 107 6.31 1.76 -21.19
C GLN A 107 5.29 1.14 -20.22
N LYS A 108 5.29 -0.20 -20.08
CA LYS A 108 4.40 -0.90 -19.14
C LYS A 108 4.64 -0.51 -17.69
N TYR A 109 5.90 -0.31 -17.29
CA TYR A 109 6.25 0.18 -15.95
C TYR A 109 5.65 1.56 -15.72
N HIS A 110 5.87 2.50 -16.66
CA HIS A 110 5.34 3.85 -16.57
C HIS A 110 3.80 3.91 -16.58
N ASP A 111 3.15 3.10 -17.41
CA ASP A 111 1.69 3.00 -17.45
C ASP A 111 1.11 2.50 -16.11
N ALA A 112 1.77 1.51 -15.50
CA ALA A 112 1.34 0.96 -14.21
C ALA A 112 1.53 1.98 -13.06
N ILE A 113 2.65 2.71 -13.05
CA ILE A 113 2.88 3.82 -12.11
C ILE A 113 1.77 4.87 -12.28
N ALA A 114 1.50 5.32 -13.51
CA ALA A 114 0.49 6.35 -13.79
C ALA A 114 -0.93 5.90 -13.38
N ALA A 115 -1.26 4.63 -13.54
CA ALA A 115 -2.53 4.05 -13.09
C ALA A 115 -2.67 4.14 -11.56
N VAL A 116 -1.63 3.73 -10.82
CA VAL A 116 -1.61 3.86 -9.35
C VAL A 116 -1.67 5.32 -8.92
N GLU A 117 -0.89 6.20 -9.54
CA GLU A 117 -0.93 7.63 -9.24
C GLU A 117 -2.32 8.25 -9.46
N THR A 118 -3.02 7.82 -10.50
CA THR A 118 -4.39 8.28 -10.77
C THR A 118 -5.35 7.86 -9.67
N LYS A 119 -5.22 6.64 -9.15
CA LYS A 119 -6.03 6.15 -8.02
C LYS A 119 -5.70 6.84 -6.69
N LEU A 120 -4.46 7.29 -6.52
CA LEU A 120 -4.00 7.98 -5.31
C LEU A 120 -4.21 9.49 -5.35
N LYS A 121 -4.73 10.05 -6.46
CA LYS A 121 -5.15 11.45 -6.47
C LYS A 121 -6.19 11.65 -5.37
N PRO A 122 -6.16 12.78 -4.63
CA PRO A 122 -7.12 13.05 -3.58
C PRO A 122 -8.53 12.82 -4.11
N MET A 123 -9.32 12.00 -3.41
CA MET A 123 -10.77 11.92 -3.62
C MET A 123 -11.42 13.20 -3.06
N ASP A 124 -11.00 14.36 -3.56
CA ASP A 124 -11.67 15.65 -3.35
C ASP A 124 -12.81 15.79 -4.36
N VAL A 125 -13.69 14.80 -4.43
CA VAL A 125 -15.02 14.94 -5.02
C VAL A 125 -15.96 14.07 -4.19
N LEU A 126 -16.66 14.71 -3.26
CA LEU A 126 -17.88 14.19 -2.64
C LEU A 126 -18.79 13.66 -3.75
N LEU A 127 -19.18 12.39 -3.64
CA LEU A 127 -20.46 11.93 -4.21
C LEU A 127 -21.59 12.40 -3.30
#